data_AF-F4LRH7-F1
#
_entry.id   AF-F4LRH7-F1
#
_cell.length_a   1.000
_cell.length_b   1.000
_cell.length_c   1.000
_cell.angle_alpha   90.00
_cell.angle_beta   90.00
_cell.angle_gamma   90.00
#
_symmetry.space_group_name_H-M   'P 1'
#
loop_
_entity.id
_entity.type
_entity.pdbx_description
1 polymer ?
#
loop_
_entity_poly.entity_id
_entity_poly.type
_entity_poly.pdbx_seq_one_letter_code
_entity_poly.pdbx_strand_id
1 'polypeptide(L)' 'METADKKYTVIISDEATQMLVSHSRFLVQVSEQAALNLITEFKEKAKSLERSPKRNS' A
#
# COMPACT_ATOMS: atom_id res chain seq x y z
N MET A 1 -21.48 20.41 -10.93
CA MET A 1 -21.58 18.95 -10.75
C MET A 1 -20.75 18.60 -9.53
N GLU A 2 -21.41 18.27 -8.42
CA GLU A 2 -20.69 17.80 -7.23
C GLU A 2 -20.14 16.41 -7.53
N THR A 3 -18.86 16.34 -7.92
CA THR A 3 -18.09 15.13 -7.65
C THR A 3 -17.97 15.09 -6.13
N ALA A 4 -18.99 14.52 -5.46
CA ALA A 4 -18.84 14.11 -4.07
C ALA A 4 -17.47 13.42 -3.97
N ASP A 5 -16.65 13.84 -3.01
CA ASP A 5 -15.30 13.35 -2.75
C ASP A 5 -15.43 11.86 -2.37
N LYS A 6 -15.67 11.01 -3.38
CA LYS A 6 -16.13 9.62 -3.23
C LYS A 6 -14.96 8.85 -2.65
N LYS A 7 -15.09 8.56 -1.36
CA LYS A 7 -14.13 7.76 -0.62
C LYS A 7 -14.48 6.29 -0.76
N TYR A 8 -13.51 5.49 -1.19
CA TYR A 8 -13.62 4.04 -1.27
C TYR A 8 -12.96 3.39 -0.06
N THR A 9 -13.51 2.27 0.40
CA THR A 9 -12.83 1.40 1.36
C THR A 9 -11.80 0.55 0.62
N VAL A 10 -10.54 0.67 1.01
CA VAL A 10 -9.45 -0.15 0.46
C VAL A 10 -9.33 -1.41 1.32
N ILE A 11 -9.49 -2.57 0.69
CA ILE A 11 -9.33 -3.89 1.32
C ILE A 11 -8.01 -4.47 0.85
N ILE A 12 -7.15 -4.84 1.79
CA ILE A 12 -5.91 -5.58 1.52
C ILE A 12 -6.19 -7.06 1.78
N SER A 13 -5.93 -7.92 0.79
CA SER A 13 -6.11 -9.35 0.94
C SER A 13 -5.04 -9.97 1.84
N ASP A 14 -5.33 -11.16 2.37
CA ASP A 14 -4.35 -11.93 3.15
C ASP A 14 -3.10 -12.26 2.32
N GLU A 15 -3.28 -12.61 1.05
CA GLU A 15 -2.17 -12.86 0.12
C GLU A 15 -1.28 -11.62 -0.07
N ALA A 16 -1.88 -10.44 -0.31
CA ALA A 16 -1.12 -9.20 -0.44
C ALA A 16 -0.38 -8.84 0.86
N THR A 17 -0.97 -9.13 2.00
CA THR A 17 -0.35 -8.95 3.31
C THR A 17 0.85 -9.89 3.48
N GLN A 18 0.72 -11.17 3.13
CA GLN A 18 1.81 -12.13 3.16
C GLN A 18 2.95 -11.75 2.22
N MET A 19 2.62 -11.28 1.01
CA MET A 19 3.61 -10.74 0.08
C MET A 19 4.38 -9.58 0.71
N LEU A 20 3.70 -8.58 1.27
CA LEU A 20 4.37 -7.45 1.93
C LEU A 20 5.32 -7.92 3.05
N VAL A 21 4.87 -8.83 3.92
CA VAL A 21 5.70 -9.38 5.00
C VAL A 21 6.93 -10.11 4.46
N SER A 22 6.78 -10.93 3.42
CA SER A 22 7.90 -11.65 2.79
C SER A 22 8.95 -10.67 2.24
N HIS A 23 8.52 -9.65 1.51
CA HIS A 23 9.42 -8.66 0.92
C HIS A 23 10.11 -7.81 1.98
N SER A 24 9.40 -7.38 3.04
CA SER A 24 10.01 -6.66 4.16
C SER A 24 11.05 -7.50 4.91
N ARG A 25 10.80 -8.80 5.13
CA ARG A 25 11.76 -9.74 5.74
C ARG A 25 12.97 -10.00 4.85
N PHE A 26 12.82 -9.95 3.54
CA PHE A 26 13.96 -10.01 2.63
C PHE A 26 14.81 -8.75 2.76
N LEU A 27 14.18 -7.56 2.73
CA LEU A 27 14.89 -6.29 2.78
C LEU A 27 15.61 -6.04 4.11
N VAL A 28 15.04 -6.47 5.25
CA VAL A 28 15.67 -6.25 6.56
C VAL A 28 17.05 -6.92 6.69
N GLN A 29 17.32 -7.97 5.90
CA GLN A 29 18.62 -8.65 5.88
C GLN A 29 19.74 -7.78 5.30
N VAL A 30 19.37 -6.77 4.50
CA VAL A 30 20.31 -5.86 3.83
C VAL A 30 20.25 -4.46 4.46
N SER A 31 19.04 -3.97 4.76
CA SER A 31 18.81 -2.66 5.35
C SER A 31 17.45 -2.58 6.03
N GLU A 32 17.45 -2.37 7.35
CA GLU A 32 16.23 -2.14 8.11
C GLU A 32 15.44 -0.93 7.60
N GLN A 33 16.14 0.15 7.27
CA GLN A 33 15.52 1.36 6.72
C GLN A 33 14.78 1.07 5.40
N ALA A 34 15.34 0.21 4.54
CA ALA A 34 14.69 -0.16 3.29
C ALA A 34 13.38 -0.93 3.53
N ALA A 35 13.35 -1.84 4.51
CA ALA A 35 12.14 -2.56 4.89
C ALA A 35 11.06 -1.61 5.44
N LEU A 36 11.43 -0.65 6.27
CA LEU A 36 10.52 0.37 6.81
C LEU A 36 9.97 1.29 5.71
N ASN A 37 10.82 1.67 4.75
CA ASN A 37 10.40 2.49 3.61
C ASN A 37 9.38 1.74 2.75
N LEU A 38 9.60 0.44 2.47
CA LEU A 38 8.64 -0.38 1.73
C LEU A 38 7.26 -0.42 2.40
N ILE A 39 7.21 -0.64 3.72
CA ILE A 39 5.96 -0.67 4.48
C ILE A 39 5.24 0.68 4.43
N THR A 40 6.00 1.77 4.58
CA THR A 40 5.47 3.13 4.56
C THR A 40 4.89 3.47 3.20
N GLU A 41 5.65 3.22 2.13
CA GLU A 41 5.20 3.47 0.76
C GLU A 41 3.95 2.64 0.43
N PHE A 42 3.94 1.35 0.78
CA PHE A 42 2.76 0.50 0.59
C PHE A 42 1.52 1.10 1.25
N LYS A 43 1.61 1.55 2.51
CA LYS A 43 0.50 2.19 3.23
C LYS A 43 0.02 3.46 2.56
N GLU A 44 0.93 4.33 2.14
CA GLU A 44 0.58 5.60 1.47
C GLU A 44 -0.07 5.37 0.11
N LYS A 45 0.46 4.43 -0.68
CA LYS A 45 -0.12 4.03 -1.96
C LYS A 45 -1.47 3.38 -1.75
N ALA A 46 -1.63 2.47 -0.78
CA ALA A 46 -2.93 1.86 -0.48
C ALA A 46 -3.96 2.94 -0.09
N LYS A 47 -3.62 3.84 0.83
CA LYS A 47 -4.51 4.92 1.29
C LYS A 47 -4.92 5.86 0.16
N SER A 48 -4.04 6.17 -0.77
CA SER A 48 -4.39 7.03 -1.92
C SER A 48 -5.37 6.37 -2.90
N LEU A 49 -5.59 5.05 -2.85
CA LEU A 49 -6.64 4.38 -3.62
C LEU A 49 -8.04 4.69 -3.08
N GLU A 50 -8.15 5.16 -1.82
CA GLU A 50 -9.43 5.61 -1.25
C GLU A 50 -10.04 6.75 -2.06
N ARG A 51 -9.22 7.59 -2.72
CA ARG A 51 -9.68 8.72 -3.54
C ARG A 51 -9.43 8.51 -5.03
N SER A 52 -8.39 7.75 -5.39
CA SER A 52 -7.96 7.58 -6.78
C SER A 52 -7.82 6.09 -7.15
N PRO A 53 -8.92 5.31 -7.13
CA PRO A 53 -8.85 3.85 -7.33
C PRO A 53 -8.37 3.42 -8.73
N LYS A 54 -8.50 4.29 -9.74
CA LYS A 54 -8.11 4.02 -11.14
C LYS A 54 -6.79 4.65 -11.57
N ARG A 55 -5.97 5.15 -10.64
CA ARG A 55 -4.75 5.91 -10.97
C ARG A 55 -3.66 5.14 -11.74
N ASN A 56 -3.74 3.82 -11.76
CA ASN A 56 -2.77 2.92 -12.39
C ASN A 56 -3.43 2.06 -13.51
N SER A 57 -4.54 2.55 -14.09
CA SER A 57 -5.29 1.83 -15.14
C SER A 57 -4.69 2.05 -16.52
#